data_AF-A0A1C4M6U0-F1
#
_entry.id   AF-A0A1C4M6U0-F1
#
_cell.length_a   1.000
_cell.length_b   1.000
_cell.length_c   1.000
_cell.angle_alpha   90.00
_cell.angle_beta   90.00
_cell.angle_gamma   90.00
#
_symmetry.space_group_name_H-M   'P 1'
#
loop_
_entity.id
_entity.type
_entity.pdbx_description
1 polymer ?
#
loop_
_entity_poly.entity_id
_entity_poly.type
_entity_poly.pdbx_seq_one_letter_code
_entity_poly.pdbx_strand_id
1 'polypeptide(L)'
;SGGPSYSNQTLRQIVHTSIGGTSARLRISNAFGSAPLTVRDVHVAQRTSGSSVSTGSDRAVTFGGQSSLTVAAGAVAVSDPVSFTVAAQSDVAVSFYLPSATGSATYHQQGTQTNYVAGGDVSASATLSGASTNGSYAFLTNLDVQNPAAQGSVVTLGASITDGVASSQDSNKRWPNDLARRLSDSGRTIGVLNQGISGNKLLSDGAGQSALNRFDRDVTGQPGVRWVIFSDDPINDLGASSGAPSGAQLISGLQQLISRAHQAGLSFLCSTLTPFQGSSGWTQAGETARASINAFIRGSGSGCDGIVDQDTATHDPANPTRYLPAYDAGDHLHPNEAGLQAIANAVDLNLFGAATQPGGSYVALRSHANGKWVSAPDGGASALIANGDSVGTAQEFDEINQGSGLIALRAHANSLIVTAENAGADPLIANRTAAGSWETFQLLQNPDGSYSLKAQVNGKYVTAENAGAAALIANRDAVGPWEEFDLTTS
;
A
#
# COMPACT_ATOMS: atom_id res chain seq x y z
N SER A 1 13.21 -12.68 -11.32
CA SER A 1 14.51 -13.06 -11.91
C SER A 1 14.28 -13.57 -13.33
N GLY A 2 15.34 -13.78 -14.13
CA GLY A 2 15.22 -14.39 -15.46
C GLY A 2 15.13 -13.39 -16.62
N GLY A 3 15.44 -12.12 -16.39
CA GLY A 3 15.51 -11.12 -17.46
C GLY A 3 16.73 -11.33 -18.37
N PRO A 4 16.76 -10.63 -19.52
CA PRO A 4 17.90 -10.71 -20.45
C PRO A 4 19.22 -10.32 -19.77
N SER A 5 20.32 -10.89 -20.26
CA SER A 5 21.66 -10.47 -19.89
C SER A 5 22.13 -9.37 -20.83
N TYR A 6 22.81 -8.38 -20.28
CA TYR A 6 23.43 -7.28 -21.03
C TYR A 6 24.95 -7.33 -20.88
N SER A 7 25.67 -6.79 -21.85
CA SER A 7 27.14 -6.68 -21.81
C SER A 7 27.61 -5.65 -22.83
N ASN A 8 28.43 -4.69 -22.40
CA ASN A 8 28.94 -3.60 -23.26
C ASN A 8 27.79 -2.85 -23.96
N GLN A 9 26.77 -2.46 -23.19
CA GLN A 9 25.54 -1.86 -23.69
C GLN A 9 25.04 -0.73 -22.80
N THR A 10 24.44 0.28 -23.41
CA THR A 10 23.67 1.33 -22.76
C THR A 10 22.19 0.95 -22.77
N LEU A 11 21.55 1.01 -21.61
CA LEU A 11 20.10 0.99 -21.51
C LEU A 11 19.60 2.43 -21.40
N ARG A 12 18.60 2.80 -22.21
CA ARG A 12 17.84 4.04 -22.04
C ARG A 12 16.37 3.69 -21.83
N GLN A 13 15.91 3.89 -20.60
CA GLN A 13 14.58 3.52 -20.16
C GLN A 13 13.75 4.78 -19.95
N ILE A 14 12.57 4.81 -20.56
CA ILE A 14 11.66 5.95 -20.48
C ILE A 14 10.74 5.73 -19.29
N VAL A 15 10.64 6.73 -18.42
CA VAL A 15 9.75 6.73 -17.25
C VAL A 15 8.71 7.82 -17.44
N HIS A 16 7.43 7.44 -17.48
CA HIS A 16 6.34 8.40 -17.45
C HIS A 16 6.03 8.79 -15.99
N THR A 17 6.29 10.05 -15.65
CA THR A 17 6.24 10.54 -14.27
C THR A 17 4.83 10.94 -13.85
N SER A 18 4.40 10.53 -12.66
CA SER A 18 3.08 10.89 -12.13
C SER A 18 3.05 12.29 -11.50
N ILE A 19 4.15 12.70 -10.86
CA ILE A 19 4.29 13.95 -10.10
C ILE A 19 5.49 14.76 -10.62
N GLY A 20 5.37 16.09 -10.55
CA GLY A 20 6.47 17.02 -10.85
C GLY A 20 7.27 17.44 -9.63
N GLY A 21 8.47 17.99 -9.82
CA GLY A 21 9.36 18.43 -8.75
C GLY A 21 10.65 19.05 -9.27
N THR A 22 11.58 19.37 -8.37
CA THR A 22 12.81 20.11 -8.68
C THR A 22 14.08 19.26 -8.57
N SER A 23 13.97 18.05 -8.05
CA SER A 23 15.07 17.10 -7.97
C SER A 23 14.59 15.67 -8.17
N ALA A 24 15.48 14.81 -8.68
CA ALA A 24 15.22 13.40 -8.87
C ALA A 24 16.29 12.53 -8.17
N ARG A 25 15.91 11.30 -7.80
CA ARG A 25 16.84 10.22 -7.44
C ARG A 25 16.48 8.95 -8.20
N LEU A 26 17.48 8.12 -8.47
CA LEU A 26 17.30 6.83 -9.13
C LEU A 26 17.49 5.69 -8.14
N ARG A 27 16.72 4.62 -8.31
CA ARG A 27 16.94 3.35 -7.62
C ARG A 27 17.30 2.27 -8.63
N ILE A 28 18.51 1.74 -8.51
CA ILE A 28 19.03 0.63 -9.30
C ILE A 28 19.06 -0.63 -8.43
N SER A 29 18.45 -1.70 -8.90
CA SER A 29 18.22 -2.93 -8.15
C SER A 29 18.90 -4.12 -8.82
N ASN A 30 19.70 -4.84 -8.04
CA ASN A 30 20.24 -6.15 -8.36
C ASN A 30 19.63 -7.23 -7.44
N ALA A 31 18.42 -7.00 -6.93
CA ALA A 31 17.74 -7.83 -5.93
C ALA A 31 17.60 -9.31 -6.35
N PHE A 32 17.53 -9.58 -7.65
CA PHE A 32 17.39 -10.93 -8.20
C PHE A 32 18.59 -11.39 -9.04
N GLY A 33 19.67 -10.61 -9.07
CA GLY A 33 20.89 -11.00 -9.76
C GLY A 33 21.76 -11.93 -8.92
N SER A 34 22.55 -12.77 -9.59
CA SER A 34 23.43 -13.76 -8.96
C SER A 34 24.91 -13.33 -8.91
N ALA A 35 25.25 -12.15 -9.45
CA ALA A 35 26.60 -11.60 -9.49
C ALA A 35 26.56 -10.08 -9.29
N PRO A 36 27.69 -9.45 -8.91
CA PRO A 36 27.76 -7.99 -8.80
C PRO A 36 27.45 -7.29 -10.14
N LEU A 37 26.57 -6.29 -10.10
CA LEU A 37 26.17 -5.47 -11.23
C LEU A 37 27.01 -4.19 -11.24
N THR A 38 27.84 -4.00 -12.26
CA THR A 38 28.56 -2.72 -12.46
C THR A 38 27.71 -1.80 -13.35
N VAL A 39 27.50 -0.57 -12.90
CA VAL A 39 26.76 0.46 -13.64
C VAL A 39 27.61 1.72 -13.72
N ARG A 40 27.72 2.30 -14.91
CA ARG A 40 28.52 3.51 -15.17
C ARG A 40 27.70 4.53 -15.94
N ASP A 41 28.17 5.77 -15.92
CA ASP A 41 27.74 6.85 -16.82
C ASP A 41 26.21 6.95 -16.85
N VAL A 42 25.63 7.18 -15.67
CA VAL A 42 24.18 7.27 -15.47
C VAL A 42 23.72 8.69 -15.76
N HIS A 43 22.68 8.84 -16.57
CA HIS A 43 22.13 10.15 -16.97
C HIS A 43 20.61 10.18 -16.83
N VAL A 44 20.09 11.36 -16.48
CA VAL A 44 18.66 11.70 -16.60
C VAL A 44 18.49 12.88 -17.54
N ALA A 45 17.49 12.81 -18.41
CA ALA A 45 17.16 13.89 -19.33
C ALA A 45 15.66 13.87 -19.69
N GLN A 46 15.10 15.03 -20.03
CA GLN A 46 13.74 15.13 -20.54
C GLN A 46 13.68 14.48 -21.93
N ARG A 47 12.78 13.51 -22.11
CA ARG A 47 12.54 12.89 -23.42
C ARG A 47 11.83 13.89 -24.34
N THR A 48 12.26 13.95 -25.60
CA THR A 48 11.56 14.69 -26.66
C THR A 48 10.72 13.75 -27.53
N SER A 49 11.33 12.73 -28.12
CA SER A 49 10.65 11.72 -28.93
C SER A 49 11.53 10.49 -29.15
N GLY A 50 10.95 9.30 -29.21
CA GLY A 50 11.72 8.07 -29.39
C GLY A 50 12.80 7.92 -28.31
N SER A 51 14.04 7.67 -28.72
CA SER A 51 15.22 7.65 -27.85
C SER A 51 15.84 9.03 -27.62
N SER A 52 15.30 10.09 -28.23
CA SER A 52 15.88 11.44 -28.20
C SER A 52 15.54 12.18 -26.91
N VAL A 53 16.51 12.97 -26.44
CA VAL A 53 16.41 13.78 -25.22
C VAL A 53 16.78 15.24 -25.48
N SER A 54 16.29 16.14 -24.63
CA SER A 54 16.72 17.53 -24.64
C SER A 54 18.10 17.67 -24.02
N THR A 55 19.11 18.03 -24.81
CA THR A 55 20.52 18.12 -24.35
C THR A 55 20.71 19.13 -23.22
N GLY A 56 19.95 20.22 -23.19
CA GLY A 56 20.00 21.20 -22.10
C GLY A 56 19.48 20.67 -20.75
N SER A 57 18.69 19.60 -20.79
CA SER A 57 18.15 18.95 -19.58
C SER A 57 19.01 17.79 -19.07
N ASP A 58 19.99 17.33 -19.85
CA ASP A 58 20.83 16.18 -19.47
C ASP A 58 21.62 16.47 -18.19
N ARG A 59 21.55 15.55 -17.24
CA ARG A 59 22.31 15.59 -15.99
C ARG A 59 22.92 14.23 -15.73
N ALA A 60 24.23 14.23 -15.49
CA ALA A 60 24.91 13.06 -14.94
C ALA A 60 24.40 12.78 -13.52
N VAL A 61 24.28 11.49 -13.19
CA VAL A 61 23.82 10.98 -11.90
C VAL A 61 24.97 10.28 -11.21
N THR A 62 25.17 10.60 -9.93
CA THR A 62 26.25 10.02 -9.11
C THR A 62 25.70 9.17 -7.97
N PHE A 63 26.57 8.34 -7.40
CA PHE A 63 26.30 7.52 -6.23
C PHE A 63 27.44 7.71 -5.23
N GLY A 64 27.17 8.43 -4.14
CA GLY A 64 28.24 8.84 -3.22
C GLY A 64 29.32 9.69 -3.91
N GLY A 65 28.92 10.52 -4.87
CA GLY A 65 29.79 11.36 -5.69
C GLY A 65 30.53 10.63 -6.83
N GLN A 66 30.32 9.32 -7.00
CA GLN A 66 30.97 8.53 -8.06
C GLN A 66 30.07 8.36 -9.28
N SER A 67 30.64 8.40 -10.49
CA SER A 67 29.93 8.12 -11.76
C SER A 67 29.83 6.63 -12.11
N SER A 68 30.39 5.77 -11.24
CA SER A 68 30.38 4.32 -11.38
C SER A 68 30.04 3.71 -10.02
N LEU A 69 29.21 2.67 -10.02
CA LEU A 69 28.98 1.86 -8.83
C LEU A 69 28.95 0.37 -9.16
N THR A 70 29.16 -0.45 -8.12
CA THR A 70 28.92 -1.89 -8.17
C THR A 70 27.86 -2.25 -7.15
N VAL A 71 26.71 -2.74 -7.62
CA VAL A 71 25.62 -3.25 -6.78
C VAL A 71 25.85 -4.74 -6.53
N ALA A 72 26.02 -5.13 -5.27
CA ALA A 72 26.15 -6.54 -4.91
C ALA A 72 24.92 -7.36 -5.35
N ALA A 73 25.09 -8.67 -5.53
CA ALA A 73 23.95 -9.58 -5.75
C ALA A 73 22.95 -9.47 -4.58
N GLY A 74 21.65 -9.38 -4.89
CA GLY A 74 20.61 -9.19 -3.89
C GLY A 74 20.48 -7.76 -3.34
N ALA A 75 21.32 -6.82 -3.75
CA ALA A 75 21.34 -5.47 -3.22
C ALA A 75 20.64 -4.44 -4.12
N VAL A 76 20.44 -3.25 -3.56
CA VAL A 76 19.86 -2.07 -4.21
C VAL A 76 20.75 -0.86 -3.93
N ALA A 77 20.86 0.05 -4.90
CA ALA A 77 21.53 1.33 -4.75
C ALA A 77 20.58 2.48 -5.05
N VAL A 78 20.74 3.58 -4.31
CA VAL A 78 20.02 4.84 -4.51
C VAL A 78 21.04 5.92 -4.88
N SER A 79 20.75 6.71 -5.90
CA SER A 79 21.63 7.79 -6.33
C SER A 79 21.66 8.96 -5.36
N ASP A 80 22.67 9.81 -5.51
CA ASP A 80 22.64 11.16 -4.95
C ASP A 80 21.46 11.95 -5.58
N PRO A 81 20.92 12.97 -4.88
CA PRO A 81 19.93 13.87 -5.47
C PRO A 81 20.49 14.62 -6.68
N VAL A 82 19.73 14.63 -7.78
CA VAL A 82 20.07 15.34 -9.01
C VAL A 82 19.18 16.56 -9.12
N SER A 83 19.76 17.75 -9.29
CA SER A 83 18.99 18.98 -9.56
C SER A 83 18.44 18.93 -10.98
N PHE A 84 17.23 18.41 -11.12
CA PHE A 84 16.56 18.12 -12.39
C PHE A 84 15.07 18.42 -12.22
N THR A 85 14.57 19.41 -12.97
CA THR A 85 13.15 19.76 -12.96
C THR A 85 12.36 18.73 -13.73
N VAL A 86 11.37 18.13 -13.06
CA VAL A 86 10.46 17.15 -13.63
C VAL A 86 9.08 17.78 -13.71
N ALA A 87 8.47 17.82 -14.89
CA ALA A 87 7.06 18.18 -15.02
C ALA A 87 6.19 16.97 -14.64
N ALA A 88 5.03 17.19 -14.02
CA ALA A 88 4.06 16.12 -13.82
C ALA A 88 3.58 15.58 -15.18
N GLN A 89 3.24 14.29 -15.23
CA GLN A 89 2.74 13.63 -16.44
C GLN A 89 3.70 13.74 -17.64
N SER A 90 5.02 13.68 -17.37
CA SER A 90 6.05 13.87 -18.39
C SER A 90 7.01 12.69 -18.50
N ASP A 91 7.62 12.52 -19.67
CA ASP A 91 8.57 11.44 -19.93
C ASP A 91 10.01 11.85 -19.61
N VAL A 92 10.65 11.08 -18.73
CA VAL A 92 12.07 11.21 -18.40
C VAL A 92 12.82 10.01 -18.96
N ALA A 93 13.90 10.25 -19.69
CA ALA A 93 14.82 9.21 -20.11
C ALA A 93 15.90 9.01 -19.03
N VAL A 94 16.03 7.78 -18.55
CA VAL A 94 17.12 7.33 -17.68
C VAL A 94 18.06 6.47 -18.49
N SER A 95 19.31 6.88 -18.62
CA SER A 95 20.33 6.13 -19.37
C SER A 95 21.43 5.64 -18.44
N PHE A 96 21.93 4.42 -18.64
CA PHE A 96 23.11 3.93 -17.94
C PHE A 96 23.84 2.85 -18.72
N TYR A 97 25.16 2.81 -18.55
CA TYR A 97 26.04 1.88 -19.23
C TYR A 97 26.38 0.66 -18.36
N LEU A 98 26.32 -0.51 -18.99
CA LEU A 98 26.62 -1.82 -18.41
C LEU A 98 27.90 -2.36 -19.09
N PRO A 99 29.10 -2.12 -18.50
CA PRO A 99 30.39 -2.41 -19.15
C PRO A 99 30.75 -3.90 -19.20
N SER A 100 30.04 -4.73 -18.45
CA SER A 100 30.36 -6.15 -18.28
C SER A 100 29.10 -6.99 -18.26
N ALA A 101 29.24 -8.29 -18.48
CA ALA A 101 28.14 -9.22 -18.46
C ALA A 101 27.38 -9.16 -17.12
N THR A 102 26.08 -8.87 -17.17
CA THR A 102 25.25 -8.73 -15.97
C THR A 102 24.75 -10.06 -15.43
N GLY A 103 24.74 -11.11 -16.25
CA GLY A 103 23.87 -12.27 -16.01
C GLY A 103 22.40 -11.89 -16.11
N SER A 104 21.51 -12.76 -15.63
CA SER A 104 20.06 -12.53 -15.68
C SER A 104 19.67 -11.27 -14.92
N ALA A 105 18.96 -10.36 -15.59
CA ALA A 105 18.57 -9.10 -14.98
C ALA A 105 17.51 -9.26 -13.88
N THR A 106 17.60 -8.38 -12.88
CA THR A 106 16.41 -7.93 -12.13
C THR A 106 15.57 -7.15 -13.12
N TYR A 107 14.37 -7.63 -13.44
CA TYR A 107 13.59 -7.06 -14.52
C TYR A 107 12.10 -7.14 -14.26
N HIS A 108 11.38 -6.22 -14.89
CA HIS A 108 9.94 -6.18 -15.01
C HIS A 108 9.59 -6.38 -16.49
N GLN A 109 8.86 -7.46 -16.78
CA GLN A 109 8.67 -7.95 -18.14
C GLN A 109 7.76 -7.05 -18.99
N GLN A 110 6.68 -6.53 -18.41
CA GLN A 110 5.59 -5.90 -19.15
C GLN A 110 5.44 -4.40 -18.81
N GLY A 111 6.48 -3.61 -19.05
CA GLY A 111 6.45 -2.17 -18.75
C GLY A 111 5.53 -1.34 -19.64
N THR A 112 5.03 -1.90 -20.76
CA THR A 112 4.18 -1.22 -21.77
C THR A 112 4.68 0.19 -22.18
N GLN A 113 6.02 0.32 -22.17
CA GLN A 113 6.77 1.53 -22.47
C GLN A 113 8.01 1.15 -23.28
N THR A 114 8.27 1.87 -24.36
CA THR A 114 9.35 1.56 -25.30
C THR A 114 10.68 2.03 -24.73
N ASN A 115 11.54 1.06 -24.43
CA ASN A 115 12.88 1.24 -23.91
C ASN A 115 13.92 0.82 -24.95
N TYR A 116 15.13 1.36 -24.83
CA TYR A 116 16.17 1.26 -25.87
C TYR A 116 17.43 0.58 -25.32
N VAL A 117 18.05 -0.24 -26.17
CA VAL A 117 19.34 -0.89 -25.90
C VAL A 117 20.29 -0.56 -27.05
N ALA A 118 21.43 0.05 -26.73
CA ALA A 118 22.46 0.40 -27.71
C ALA A 118 23.81 -0.20 -27.32
N GLY A 119 24.65 -0.51 -28.31
CA GLY A 119 26.00 -1.02 -28.06
C GLY A 119 26.97 0.08 -27.60
N GLY A 120 27.87 -0.27 -26.69
CA GLY A 120 28.85 0.65 -26.11
C GLY A 120 28.26 1.63 -25.09
N ASP A 121 29.11 2.53 -24.60
CA ASP A 121 28.68 3.65 -23.78
C ASP A 121 28.26 4.82 -24.65
N VAL A 122 26.95 5.00 -24.76
CA VAL A 122 26.30 6.10 -25.47
C VAL A 122 25.30 6.80 -24.55
N SER A 123 25.48 6.68 -23.23
CA SER A 123 24.52 7.10 -22.21
C SER A 123 24.18 8.59 -22.28
N ALA A 124 25.19 9.43 -22.57
CA ALA A 124 25.06 10.89 -22.74
C ALA A 124 24.59 11.33 -24.15
N SER A 125 24.36 10.40 -25.09
CA SER A 125 24.04 10.77 -26.47
C SER A 125 22.64 11.38 -26.57
N ALA A 126 22.49 12.50 -27.28
CA ALA A 126 21.18 13.16 -27.46
C ALA A 126 20.13 12.22 -28.08
N THR A 127 20.54 11.35 -29.01
CA THR A 127 19.70 10.32 -29.65
C THR A 127 20.52 9.05 -29.79
N LEU A 128 19.90 7.88 -29.60
CA LEU A 128 20.58 6.60 -29.78
C LEU A 128 20.41 6.09 -31.22
N SER A 129 21.51 6.03 -31.97
CA SER A 129 21.54 5.43 -33.31
C SER A 129 21.68 3.91 -33.25
N GLY A 130 20.88 3.19 -34.03
CA GLY A 130 20.98 1.72 -34.12
C GLY A 130 20.55 0.98 -32.86
N ALA A 131 19.81 1.63 -31.95
CA ALA A 131 19.30 0.98 -30.75
C ALA A 131 18.19 -0.02 -31.10
N SER A 132 18.21 -1.19 -30.46
CA SER A 132 17.04 -2.07 -30.43
C SER A 132 16.05 -1.60 -29.37
N THR A 133 14.81 -2.05 -29.48
CA THR A 133 13.73 -1.68 -28.57
C THR A 133 13.18 -2.89 -27.83
N ASN A 134 12.67 -2.67 -26.62
CA ASN A 134 11.85 -3.63 -25.88
C ASN A 134 10.82 -2.89 -25.01
N GLY A 135 9.86 -3.63 -24.47
CA GLY A 135 8.80 -3.11 -23.60
C GLY A 135 9.05 -3.33 -22.10
N SER A 136 10.26 -3.66 -21.68
CA SER A 136 10.58 -4.14 -20.33
C SER A 136 11.47 -3.15 -19.58
N TYR A 137 11.45 -3.19 -18.24
CA TYR A 137 12.44 -2.49 -17.43
C TYR A 137 13.46 -3.46 -16.85
N ALA A 138 14.75 -3.12 -16.92
CA ALA A 138 15.83 -3.89 -16.31
C ALA A 138 16.62 -3.01 -15.33
N PHE A 139 16.83 -3.50 -14.11
CA PHE A 139 17.57 -2.89 -13.00
C PHE A 139 17.01 -1.55 -12.46
N LEU A 140 16.44 -0.68 -13.29
CA LEU A 140 15.76 0.53 -12.83
C LEU A 140 14.43 0.17 -12.16
N THR A 141 14.27 0.58 -10.89
CA THR A 141 13.07 0.32 -10.10
C THR A 141 12.31 1.59 -9.72
N ASN A 142 13.03 2.71 -9.54
CA ASN A 142 12.40 4.00 -9.24
C ASN A 142 13.10 5.17 -9.95
N LEU A 143 12.28 6.16 -10.30
CA LEU A 143 12.65 7.57 -10.42
C LEU A 143 11.87 8.33 -9.32
N ASP A 144 12.52 8.62 -8.20
CA ASP A 144 11.91 9.37 -7.11
C ASP A 144 11.98 10.86 -7.42
N VAL A 145 10.84 11.55 -7.41
CA VAL A 145 10.77 13.00 -7.64
C VAL A 145 10.58 13.72 -6.31
N GLN A 146 11.50 14.63 -5.98
CA GLN A 146 11.41 15.45 -4.78
C GLN A 146 10.62 16.72 -5.07
N ASN A 147 9.53 16.88 -4.33
CA ASN A 147 8.66 18.04 -4.38
C ASN A 147 8.30 18.43 -2.93
N PRO A 148 8.73 19.60 -2.43
CA PRO A 148 8.40 20.04 -1.07
C PRO A 148 6.90 20.19 -0.79
N ALA A 149 6.08 20.38 -1.84
CA ALA A 149 4.63 20.43 -1.74
C ALA A 149 3.97 19.05 -1.91
N ALA A 150 4.72 17.95 -2.03
CA ALA A 150 4.16 16.62 -2.14
C ALA A 150 3.33 16.29 -0.89
N GLN A 151 2.09 15.89 -1.11
CA GLN A 151 1.19 15.39 -0.06
C GLN A 151 1.50 13.94 0.30
N GLY A 152 2.32 13.24 -0.50
CA GLY A 152 2.71 11.84 -0.30
C GLY A 152 2.68 11.08 -1.63
N SER A 153 2.74 9.76 -1.53
CA SER A 153 2.55 8.85 -2.67
C SER A 153 1.56 7.74 -2.36
N VAL A 154 0.87 7.29 -3.41
CA VAL A 154 0.02 6.11 -3.43
C VAL A 154 0.69 5.02 -4.25
N VAL A 155 0.79 3.84 -3.67
CA VAL A 155 1.23 2.63 -4.39
C VAL A 155 0.00 1.88 -4.89
N THR A 156 -0.03 1.53 -6.18
CA THR A 156 -1.02 0.60 -6.73
C THR A 156 -0.38 -0.78 -6.82
N LEU A 157 -0.63 -1.64 -5.83
CA LEU A 157 -0.11 -3.00 -5.75
C LEU A 157 -1.11 -3.95 -6.41
N GLY A 158 -0.66 -4.69 -7.43
CA GLY A 158 -1.53 -5.62 -8.13
C GLY A 158 -0.80 -6.49 -9.15
N ALA A 159 -1.59 -7.09 -10.03
CA ALA A 159 -1.13 -7.97 -11.09
C ALA A 159 -1.33 -7.33 -12.47
N SER A 160 -1.82 -8.08 -13.46
CA SER A 160 -1.85 -7.68 -14.87
C SER A 160 -2.78 -6.51 -15.19
N ILE A 161 -3.90 -6.36 -14.48
CA ILE A 161 -4.81 -5.22 -14.66
C ILE A 161 -4.12 -3.93 -14.17
N THR A 162 -3.41 -4.02 -13.04
CA THR A 162 -2.62 -2.91 -12.48
C THR A 162 -1.38 -2.61 -13.29
N ASP A 163 -0.69 -3.64 -13.78
CA ASP A 163 0.46 -3.51 -14.69
C ASP A 163 0.04 -2.79 -15.99
N GLY A 164 -1.19 -3.04 -16.42
CA GLY A 164 -1.84 -2.34 -17.51
C GLY A 164 -1.90 -3.13 -18.81
N VAL A 165 -2.07 -4.45 -18.71
CA VAL A 165 -2.37 -5.31 -19.87
C VAL A 165 -3.56 -4.74 -20.65
N ALA A 166 -3.52 -4.87 -21.97
CA ALA A 166 -4.48 -4.32 -22.93
C ALA A 166 -4.49 -2.78 -23.07
N SER A 167 -3.57 -2.06 -22.41
CA SER A 167 -3.23 -0.69 -22.81
C SER A 167 -2.31 -0.68 -24.03
N SER A 168 -2.46 0.33 -24.89
CA SER A 168 -1.58 0.51 -26.04
C SER A 168 -0.17 0.89 -25.61
N GLN A 169 0.85 0.32 -26.26
CA GLN A 169 2.25 0.66 -26.02
C GLN A 169 2.47 2.18 -26.09
N ASP A 170 3.20 2.74 -25.12
CA ASP A 170 3.52 4.18 -25.00
C ASP A 170 2.32 5.13 -24.82
N SER A 171 1.08 4.62 -24.69
CA SER A 171 -0.10 5.50 -24.56
C SER A 171 -0.26 6.10 -23.16
N ASN A 172 0.35 5.49 -22.14
CA ASN A 172 0.19 5.87 -20.73
C ASN A 172 -1.28 5.89 -20.27
N LYS A 173 -2.12 5.00 -20.81
CA LYS A 173 -3.54 4.82 -20.46
C LYS A 173 -3.79 3.59 -19.58
N ARG A 174 -2.87 3.34 -18.66
CA ARG A 174 -3.02 2.35 -17.60
C ARG A 174 -3.78 3.02 -16.47
N TRP A 175 -4.60 2.29 -15.72
CA TRP A 175 -5.42 2.92 -14.69
C TRP A 175 -4.61 3.69 -13.62
N PRO A 176 -3.37 3.29 -13.23
CA PRO A 176 -2.55 4.11 -12.34
C PRO A 176 -2.08 5.42 -12.98
N ASN A 177 -1.86 5.46 -14.30
CA ASN A 177 -1.54 6.70 -15.02
C ASN A 177 -2.77 7.61 -15.09
N ASP A 178 -3.96 7.07 -15.38
CA ASP A 178 -5.19 7.86 -15.40
C ASP A 178 -5.55 8.36 -13.99
N LEU A 179 -5.31 7.59 -12.93
CA LEU A 179 -5.40 8.05 -11.54
C LEU A 179 -4.44 9.21 -11.27
N ALA A 180 -3.18 9.11 -11.72
CA ALA A 180 -2.20 10.18 -11.57
C ALA A 180 -2.66 11.48 -12.26
N ARG A 181 -3.27 11.37 -13.45
CA ARG A 181 -3.85 12.49 -14.18
C ARG A 181 -5.01 13.12 -13.39
N ARG A 182 -5.96 12.30 -12.91
CA ARG A 182 -7.07 12.76 -12.07
C ARG A 182 -6.61 13.48 -10.80
N LEU A 183 -5.58 12.96 -10.12
CA LEU A 183 -4.99 13.59 -8.94
C LEU A 183 -4.37 14.95 -9.28
N SER A 184 -3.56 15.01 -10.33
CA SER A 184 -2.95 16.25 -10.81
C SER A 184 -4.01 17.29 -11.20
N ASP A 185 -5.04 16.90 -11.94
CA ASP A 185 -6.13 17.77 -12.39
C ASP A 185 -6.99 18.29 -11.22
N SER A 186 -7.07 17.53 -10.13
CA SER A 186 -7.72 17.97 -8.88
C SER A 186 -6.86 18.93 -8.04
N GLY A 187 -5.63 19.25 -8.48
CA GLY A 187 -4.68 20.08 -7.74
C GLY A 187 -3.95 19.36 -6.61
N ARG A 188 -4.04 18.02 -6.54
CA ARG A 188 -3.36 17.22 -5.53
C ARG A 188 -1.94 16.86 -5.99
N THR A 189 -0.96 17.14 -5.15
CA THR A 189 0.45 16.82 -5.37
C THR A 189 0.79 15.44 -4.80
N ILE A 190 0.21 14.39 -5.38
CA ILE A 190 0.39 13.00 -4.95
C ILE A 190 1.07 12.20 -6.06
N GLY A 191 2.17 11.53 -5.73
CA GLY A 191 2.83 10.60 -6.65
C GLY A 191 2.06 9.27 -6.71
N VAL A 192 1.92 8.71 -7.90
CA VAL A 192 1.36 7.35 -8.09
C VAL A 192 2.47 6.42 -8.54
N LEU A 193 2.64 5.30 -7.82
CA LEU A 193 3.61 4.26 -8.14
C LEU A 193 2.86 3.02 -8.62
N ASN A 194 3.10 2.63 -9.87
CA ASN A 194 2.57 1.37 -10.40
C ASN A 194 3.46 0.20 -9.96
N GLN A 195 2.94 -0.65 -9.08
CA GLN A 195 3.59 -1.89 -8.62
C GLN A 195 2.84 -3.14 -9.15
N GLY A 196 2.21 -3.01 -10.31
CA GLY A 196 1.62 -4.12 -11.06
C GLY A 196 2.68 -5.10 -11.57
N ILE A 197 2.41 -6.39 -11.45
CA ILE A 197 3.22 -7.44 -12.08
C ILE A 197 2.28 -8.45 -12.74
N SER A 198 2.24 -8.46 -14.07
CA SER A 198 1.40 -9.40 -14.83
C SER A 198 1.60 -10.85 -14.40
N GLY A 199 0.49 -11.52 -14.04
CA GLY A 199 0.46 -12.89 -13.52
C GLY A 199 0.90 -13.06 -12.06
N ASN A 200 1.12 -11.98 -11.31
CA ASN A 200 1.44 -12.06 -9.89
C ASN A 200 0.23 -12.47 -9.05
N LYS A 201 0.53 -13.04 -7.88
CA LYS A 201 -0.42 -13.68 -6.97
C LYS A 201 -0.26 -13.11 -5.58
N LEU A 202 -1.31 -13.20 -4.78
CA LEU A 202 -1.31 -12.78 -3.39
C LEU A 202 -0.49 -13.72 -2.52
N LEU A 203 -0.73 -15.04 -2.61
CA LEU A 203 -0.27 -15.99 -1.59
C LEU A 203 1.05 -16.68 -1.92
N SER A 204 1.36 -16.87 -3.20
CA SER A 204 2.49 -17.71 -3.65
C SER A 204 3.31 -17.04 -4.74
N ASP A 205 4.61 -17.31 -4.74
CA ASP A 205 5.50 -16.83 -5.79
C ASP A 205 5.14 -17.46 -7.15
N GLY A 206 5.43 -16.75 -8.24
CA GLY A 206 5.10 -17.14 -9.61
C GLY A 206 5.82 -16.25 -10.61
N ALA A 207 5.07 -15.42 -11.35
CA ALA A 207 5.62 -14.41 -12.27
C ALA A 207 6.63 -13.46 -11.59
N GLY A 208 6.51 -13.31 -10.27
CA GLY A 208 7.48 -12.70 -9.36
C GLY A 208 7.24 -13.22 -7.95
N GLN A 209 7.87 -12.59 -6.95
CA GLN A 209 7.49 -12.83 -5.56
C GLN A 209 6.03 -12.44 -5.34
N SER A 210 5.30 -13.16 -4.48
CA SER A 210 3.90 -12.87 -4.18
C SER A 210 3.71 -11.48 -3.58
N ALA A 211 2.48 -10.94 -3.62
CA ALA A 211 2.15 -9.68 -2.96
C ALA A 211 2.55 -9.70 -1.47
N LEU A 212 2.30 -10.81 -0.76
CA LEU A 212 2.75 -10.99 0.63
C LEU A 212 4.27 -10.89 0.76
N ASN A 213 5.03 -11.54 -0.13
CA ASN A 213 6.49 -11.58 -0.04
C ASN A 213 7.16 -10.28 -0.50
N ARG A 214 6.49 -9.48 -1.33
CA ARG A 214 7.04 -8.22 -1.85
C ARG A 214 6.50 -6.95 -1.21
N PHE A 215 5.50 -7.05 -0.33
CA PHE A 215 4.83 -5.88 0.24
C PHE A 215 5.79 -4.85 0.86
N ASP A 216 6.78 -5.29 1.64
CA ASP A 216 7.70 -4.32 2.27
C ASP A 216 8.60 -3.63 1.24
N ARG A 217 9.06 -4.36 0.22
CA ARG A 217 9.89 -3.81 -0.85
C ARG A 217 9.10 -2.83 -1.72
N ASP A 218 7.90 -3.22 -2.12
CA ASP A 218 7.13 -2.54 -3.16
C ASP A 218 6.15 -1.51 -2.59
N VAL A 219 5.83 -1.57 -1.30
CA VAL A 219 4.92 -0.64 -0.62
C VAL A 219 5.64 0.13 0.49
N THR A 220 5.94 -0.50 1.64
CA THR A 220 6.38 0.24 2.83
C THR A 220 7.76 0.89 2.67
N GLY A 221 8.62 0.33 1.82
CA GLY A 221 9.93 0.87 1.47
C GLY A 221 9.92 2.01 0.45
N GLN A 222 8.73 2.42 -0.04
CA GLN A 222 8.62 3.45 -1.07
C GLN A 222 8.63 4.88 -0.48
N PRO A 223 9.37 5.82 -1.08
CA PRO A 223 9.47 7.17 -0.55
C PRO A 223 8.12 7.90 -0.48
N GLY A 224 7.83 8.47 0.69
CA GLY A 224 6.66 9.29 0.92
C GLY A 224 5.32 8.56 0.82
N VAL A 225 5.32 7.22 0.82
CA VAL A 225 4.09 6.44 0.73
C VAL A 225 3.19 6.73 1.93
N ARG A 226 1.91 6.93 1.64
CA ARG A 226 0.85 7.12 2.65
C ARG A 226 -0.36 6.24 2.37
N TRP A 227 -0.55 5.85 1.10
CA TRP A 227 -1.66 5.01 0.67
C TRP A 227 -1.16 3.83 -0.14
N VAL A 228 -1.85 2.72 -0.02
CA VAL A 228 -1.75 1.60 -0.95
C VAL A 228 -3.14 1.22 -1.44
N ILE A 229 -3.28 1.06 -2.75
CA ILE A 229 -4.44 0.41 -3.37
C ILE A 229 -4.00 -1.01 -3.71
N PHE A 230 -4.61 -2.01 -3.06
CA PHE A 230 -4.39 -3.42 -3.41
C PHE A 230 -5.50 -3.92 -4.31
N SER A 231 -5.12 -4.46 -5.48
CA SER A 231 -6.02 -4.69 -6.60
C SER A 231 -6.24 -6.16 -6.95
N ASP A 232 -5.52 -6.67 -7.94
CA ASP A 232 -5.97 -7.79 -8.78
C ASP A 232 -5.11 -9.06 -8.66
N ASP A 233 -4.10 -9.07 -7.78
CA ASP A 233 -3.30 -10.27 -7.49
C ASP A 233 -4.17 -11.52 -7.18
N PRO A 234 -5.24 -11.44 -6.35
CA PRO A 234 -6.06 -12.61 -6.04
C PRO A 234 -6.74 -13.25 -7.26
N ILE A 235 -6.95 -12.52 -8.37
CA ILE A 235 -7.56 -13.10 -9.58
C ILE A 235 -6.67 -14.22 -10.16
N ASN A 236 -5.35 -14.07 -10.10
CA ASN A 236 -4.42 -15.10 -10.58
C ASN A 236 -4.31 -16.30 -9.62
N ASP A 237 -4.57 -16.10 -8.33
CA ASP A 237 -4.72 -17.21 -7.39
C ASP A 237 -5.97 -18.04 -7.73
N LEU A 238 -7.08 -17.38 -8.07
CA LEU A 238 -8.35 -18.00 -8.43
C LEU A 238 -8.31 -18.74 -9.78
N GLY A 239 -7.52 -18.25 -10.72
CA GLY A 239 -7.37 -18.83 -12.07
C GLY A 239 -6.56 -20.13 -12.15
N ALA A 240 -6.07 -20.66 -11.02
CA ALA A 240 -5.27 -21.89 -10.99
C ALA A 240 -6.14 -23.13 -11.28
N SER A 241 -5.82 -23.87 -12.35
CA SER A 241 -6.56 -25.06 -12.79
C SER A 241 -6.51 -26.24 -11.82
N SER A 242 -5.57 -26.24 -10.87
CA SER A 242 -5.54 -27.19 -9.74
C SER A 242 -4.96 -26.52 -8.50
N GLY A 243 -5.52 -26.85 -7.32
CA GLY A 243 -5.04 -26.35 -6.04
C GLY A 243 -5.26 -24.85 -5.79
N ALA A 244 -6.25 -24.22 -6.46
CA ALA A 244 -6.61 -22.83 -6.18
C ALA A 244 -6.97 -22.64 -4.69
N PRO A 245 -6.47 -21.59 -4.02
CA PRO A 245 -6.83 -21.28 -2.65
C PRO A 245 -8.31 -20.92 -2.56
N SER A 246 -8.91 -21.21 -1.41
CA SER A 246 -10.27 -20.79 -1.08
C SER A 246 -10.36 -19.26 -0.90
N GLY A 247 -11.57 -18.71 -1.04
CA GLY A 247 -11.83 -17.31 -0.73
C GLY A 247 -11.40 -16.92 0.68
N ALA A 248 -11.57 -17.81 1.67
CA ALA A 248 -11.13 -17.59 3.05
C ALA A 248 -9.60 -17.44 3.19
N GLN A 249 -8.83 -18.23 2.44
CA GLN A 249 -7.36 -18.12 2.44
C GLN A 249 -6.91 -16.80 1.80
N LEU A 250 -7.57 -16.37 0.72
CA LEU A 250 -7.27 -15.08 0.08
C LEU A 250 -7.68 -13.90 0.95
N ILE A 251 -8.82 -13.97 1.64
CA ILE A 251 -9.23 -12.98 2.64
C ILE A 251 -8.20 -12.89 3.77
N SER A 252 -7.70 -14.02 4.27
CA SER A 252 -6.65 -14.02 5.29
C SER A 252 -5.35 -13.37 4.80
N GLY A 253 -4.96 -13.60 3.53
CA GLY A 253 -3.84 -12.91 2.91
C GLY A 253 -4.05 -11.40 2.79
N LEU A 254 -5.24 -10.97 2.39
CA LEU A 254 -5.63 -9.55 2.33
C LEU A 254 -5.56 -8.90 3.72
N GLN A 255 -6.10 -9.56 4.75
CA GLN A 255 -6.04 -9.08 6.14
C GLN A 255 -4.60 -8.93 6.66
N GLN A 256 -3.68 -9.80 6.23
CA GLN A 256 -2.26 -9.64 6.55
C GLN A 256 -1.65 -8.40 5.90
N LEU A 257 -2.00 -8.08 4.65
CA LEU A 257 -1.53 -6.86 3.99
C LEU A 257 -2.10 -5.61 4.66
N ILE A 258 -3.39 -5.61 5.00
CA ILE A 258 -4.05 -4.53 5.77
C ILE A 258 -3.30 -4.29 7.08
N SER A 259 -3.10 -5.35 7.88
CA SER A 259 -2.42 -5.25 9.17
C SER A 259 -1.00 -4.68 9.04
N ARG A 260 -0.24 -5.12 8.03
CA ARG A 260 1.12 -4.62 7.77
C ARG A 260 1.14 -3.16 7.33
N ALA A 261 0.17 -2.73 6.54
CA ALA A 261 0.03 -1.34 6.13
C ALA A 261 -0.27 -0.44 7.32
N HIS A 262 -1.23 -0.83 8.16
CA HIS A 262 -1.57 -0.10 9.39
C HIS A 262 -0.39 -0.04 10.38
N GLN A 263 0.36 -1.12 10.55
CA GLN A 263 1.61 -1.12 11.34
C GLN A 263 2.66 -0.16 10.79
N ALA A 264 2.66 0.09 9.48
CA ALA A 264 3.53 1.06 8.82
C ALA A 264 2.91 2.48 8.75
N GLY A 265 1.76 2.71 9.37
CA GLY A 265 1.05 4.01 9.35
C GLY A 265 0.47 4.38 7.99
N LEU A 266 0.19 3.40 7.12
CA LEU A 266 -0.35 3.59 5.78
C LEU A 266 -1.85 3.31 5.75
N SER A 267 -2.59 4.09 4.96
CA SER A 267 -3.97 3.77 4.63
C SER A 267 -4.02 2.68 3.55
N PHE A 268 -4.78 1.62 3.81
CA PHE A 268 -4.98 0.48 2.92
C PHE A 268 -6.35 0.57 2.23
N LEU A 269 -6.33 0.93 0.95
CA LEU A 269 -7.50 0.98 0.10
C LEU A 269 -7.68 -0.38 -0.60
N CYS A 270 -8.79 -1.04 -0.34
CA CYS A 270 -9.09 -2.35 -0.93
C CYS A 270 -9.82 -2.17 -2.25
N SER A 271 -9.38 -2.87 -3.28
CA SER A 271 -10.17 -2.98 -4.51
C SER A 271 -11.01 -4.25 -4.51
N THR A 272 -12.27 -4.14 -4.92
CA THR A 272 -13.00 -5.34 -5.35
C THR A 272 -12.32 -5.95 -6.59
N LEU A 273 -12.42 -7.27 -6.74
CA LEU A 273 -11.90 -8.00 -7.89
C LEU A 273 -12.86 -7.87 -9.06
N THR A 274 -12.35 -7.53 -10.25
CA THR A 274 -13.14 -7.42 -11.48
C THR A 274 -13.79 -8.77 -11.88
N PRO A 275 -14.88 -8.74 -12.66
CA PRO A 275 -15.45 -9.97 -13.23
C PRO A 275 -14.45 -10.66 -14.16
N PHE A 276 -14.54 -11.99 -14.28
CA PHE A 276 -13.64 -12.76 -15.16
C PHE A 276 -14.32 -13.97 -15.82
N GLN A 277 -15.66 -14.05 -15.79
CA GLN A 277 -16.38 -15.13 -16.45
C GLN A 277 -16.19 -15.10 -17.96
N GLY A 278 -15.77 -16.23 -18.51
CA GLY A 278 -15.42 -16.39 -19.93
C GLY A 278 -13.92 -16.51 -20.17
N SER A 279 -13.09 -16.10 -19.21
CA SER A 279 -11.65 -16.27 -19.30
C SER A 279 -11.24 -17.74 -19.21
N SER A 280 -10.05 -18.07 -19.71
CA SER A 280 -9.54 -19.45 -19.73
C SER A 280 -9.33 -20.06 -18.33
N GLY A 281 -9.06 -19.22 -17.32
CA GLY A 281 -8.89 -19.63 -15.93
C GLY A 281 -10.19 -19.65 -15.12
N TRP A 282 -11.34 -19.33 -15.73
CA TRP A 282 -12.60 -19.23 -14.99
C TRP A 282 -13.14 -20.59 -14.56
N THR A 283 -13.58 -20.66 -13.31
CA THR A 283 -14.33 -21.79 -12.76
C THR A 283 -15.44 -21.30 -11.84
N GLN A 284 -16.50 -22.10 -11.65
CA GLN A 284 -17.58 -21.77 -10.70
C GLN A 284 -17.06 -21.60 -9.26
N ALA A 285 -16.07 -22.40 -8.87
CA ALA A 285 -15.41 -22.28 -7.57
C ALA A 285 -14.63 -20.96 -7.45
N GLY A 286 -13.88 -20.59 -8.50
CA GLY A 286 -13.18 -19.31 -8.57
C GLY A 286 -14.12 -18.11 -8.47
N GLU A 287 -15.25 -18.14 -9.18
CA GLU A 287 -16.28 -17.09 -9.08
C GLU A 287 -16.89 -17.01 -7.67
N THR A 288 -17.17 -18.16 -7.04
CA THR A 288 -17.71 -18.20 -5.68
C THR A 288 -16.71 -17.58 -4.68
N ALA A 289 -15.42 -17.87 -4.83
CA ALA A 289 -14.37 -17.28 -4.02
C ALA A 289 -14.21 -15.77 -4.31
N ARG A 290 -14.21 -15.35 -5.58
CA ARG A 290 -14.18 -13.93 -5.99
C ARG A 290 -15.33 -13.15 -5.33
N ALA A 291 -16.56 -13.66 -5.43
CA ALA A 291 -17.73 -13.04 -4.84
C ALA A 291 -17.60 -12.93 -3.31
N SER A 292 -17.05 -13.95 -2.64
CA SER A 292 -16.80 -13.90 -1.19
C SER A 292 -15.76 -12.84 -0.78
N ILE A 293 -14.71 -12.65 -1.58
CA ILE A 293 -13.69 -11.62 -1.36
C ILE A 293 -14.31 -10.23 -1.55
N ASN A 294 -15.06 -10.03 -2.63
CA ASN A 294 -15.75 -8.76 -2.89
C ASN A 294 -16.78 -8.42 -1.79
N ALA A 295 -17.51 -9.42 -1.29
CA ALA A 295 -18.43 -9.24 -0.18
C ALA A 295 -17.69 -8.88 1.12
N PHE A 296 -16.56 -9.54 1.41
CA PHE A 296 -15.71 -9.18 2.54
C PHE A 296 -15.22 -7.74 2.46
N ILE A 297 -14.67 -7.31 1.32
CA ILE A 297 -14.15 -5.95 1.10
C ILE A 297 -15.22 -4.88 1.34
N ARG A 298 -16.45 -5.12 0.86
CA ARG A 298 -17.59 -4.21 1.05
C ARG A 298 -18.15 -4.22 2.48
N GLY A 299 -17.78 -5.19 3.31
CA GLY A 299 -18.23 -5.30 4.69
C GLY A 299 -17.57 -4.26 5.61
N SER A 300 -18.32 -3.76 6.60
CA SER A 300 -17.81 -2.80 7.59
C SER A 300 -16.72 -3.33 8.50
N GLY A 301 -16.55 -4.66 8.58
CA GLY A 301 -15.48 -5.32 9.35
C GLY A 301 -14.26 -5.74 8.50
N SER A 302 -14.13 -5.23 7.28
CA SER A 302 -13.04 -5.62 6.36
C SER A 302 -11.66 -5.17 6.83
N GLY A 303 -11.60 -4.07 7.59
CA GLY A 303 -10.36 -3.39 7.94
C GLY A 303 -9.79 -2.50 6.82
N CYS A 304 -10.51 -2.34 5.70
CA CYS A 304 -10.13 -1.43 4.63
C CYS A 304 -10.41 0.03 5.02
N ASP A 305 -9.47 0.94 4.76
CA ASP A 305 -9.66 2.39 5.03
C ASP A 305 -10.47 3.08 3.93
N GLY A 306 -10.64 2.41 2.79
CA GLY A 306 -11.47 2.84 1.68
C GLY A 306 -11.60 1.73 0.64
N ILE A 307 -12.58 1.88 -0.25
CA ILE A 307 -12.90 0.87 -1.26
C ILE A 307 -12.78 1.50 -2.65
N VAL A 308 -12.09 0.80 -3.55
CA VAL A 308 -12.11 1.06 -5.00
C VAL A 308 -12.97 -0.05 -5.63
N ASP A 309 -14.23 0.24 -5.95
CA ASP A 309 -15.14 -0.81 -6.44
C ASP A 309 -14.97 -1.08 -7.95
N GLN A 310 -13.88 -1.75 -8.32
CA GLN A 310 -13.57 -2.09 -9.72
C GLN A 310 -14.58 -3.08 -10.33
N ASP A 311 -15.14 -3.99 -9.52
CA ASP A 311 -16.20 -4.90 -9.92
C ASP A 311 -17.41 -4.11 -10.45
N THR A 312 -17.95 -3.19 -9.65
CA THR A 312 -19.07 -2.33 -10.07
C THR A 312 -18.70 -1.40 -11.22
N ALA A 313 -17.47 -0.92 -11.27
CA ALA A 313 -17.01 -0.03 -12.33
C ALA A 313 -16.92 -0.72 -13.70
N THR A 314 -16.78 -2.05 -13.74
CA THR A 314 -16.43 -2.77 -14.97
C THR A 314 -17.41 -3.87 -15.39
N HIS A 315 -18.28 -4.34 -14.52
CA HIS A 315 -19.19 -5.44 -14.85
C HIS A 315 -20.35 -5.02 -15.78
N ASP A 316 -20.87 -6.00 -16.52
CA ASP A 316 -22.15 -5.87 -17.22
C ASP A 316 -23.29 -5.83 -16.17
N PRO A 317 -24.08 -4.73 -16.05
CA PRO A 317 -25.17 -4.66 -15.08
C PRO A 317 -26.22 -5.76 -15.26
N ALA A 318 -26.37 -6.31 -16.46
CA ALA A 318 -27.26 -7.44 -16.73
C ALA A 318 -26.62 -8.80 -16.39
N ASN A 319 -25.29 -8.88 -16.35
CA ASN A 319 -24.52 -10.10 -16.07
C ASN A 319 -23.26 -9.79 -15.22
N PRO A 320 -23.40 -9.53 -13.90
CA PRO A 320 -22.31 -8.96 -13.08
C PRO A 320 -21.04 -9.82 -12.93
N THR A 321 -21.08 -11.08 -13.37
CA THR A 321 -19.92 -11.98 -13.40
C THR A 321 -19.06 -11.81 -14.66
N ARG A 322 -19.51 -11.01 -15.63
CA ARG A 322 -18.83 -10.69 -16.90
C ARG A 322 -18.49 -9.21 -16.96
N TYR A 323 -17.43 -8.88 -17.69
CA TYR A 323 -17.17 -7.50 -18.08
C TYR A 323 -18.32 -6.95 -18.92
N LEU A 324 -18.60 -5.65 -18.76
CA LEU A 324 -19.37 -4.91 -19.73
C LEU A 324 -18.66 -5.02 -21.08
N PRO A 325 -19.33 -5.41 -22.19
CA PRO A 325 -18.65 -5.63 -23.47
C PRO A 325 -17.83 -4.44 -23.97
N ALA A 326 -18.21 -3.21 -23.61
CA ALA A 326 -17.45 -2.00 -23.94
C ALA A 326 -16.10 -1.90 -23.22
N TYR A 327 -15.93 -2.59 -22.10
CA TYR A 327 -14.74 -2.57 -21.25
C TYR A 327 -13.88 -3.83 -21.38
N ASP A 328 -14.37 -4.88 -22.03
CA ASP A 328 -13.65 -6.13 -22.22
C ASP A 328 -12.58 -6.00 -23.33
N ALA A 329 -11.37 -6.49 -23.09
CA ALA A 329 -10.32 -6.60 -24.12
C ALA A 329 -10.55 -7.78 -25.08
N GLY A 330 -11.52 -8.66 -24.77
CA GLY A 330 -11.91 -9.82 -25.56
C GLY A 330 -11.39 -11.15 -25.01
N ASP A 331 -10.54 -11.13 -23.99
CA ASP A 331 -10.08 -12.32 -23.27
C ASP A 331 -10.90 -12.60 -21.99
N HIS A 332 -11.87 -11.73 -21.70
CA HIS A 332 -12.76 -11.82 -20.55
C HIS A 332 -12.03 -11.78 -19.20
N LEU A 333 -10.78 -11.27 -19.16
CA LEU A 333 -9.96 -11.13 -17.97
C LEU A 333 -9.43 -9.71 -17.81
N HIS A 334 -8.90 -9.13 -18.88
CA HIS A 334 -8.31 -7.81 -18.87
C HIS A 334 -9.30 -6.76 -19.38
N PRO A 335 -9.43 -5.61 -18.68
CA PRO A 335 -10.16 -4.48 -19.21
C PRO A 335 -9.34 -3.82 -20.33
N ASN A 336 -10.01 -3.38 -21.40
CA ASN A 336 -9.41 -2.51 -22.41
C ASN A 336 -9.19 -1.09 -21.83
N GLU A 337 -8.64 -0.16 -22.63
CA GLU A 337 -8.38 1.22 -22.17
C GLU A 337 -9.63 1.94 -21.60
N ALA A 338 -10.83 1.66 -22.10
CA ALA A 338 -12.06 2.23 -21.54
C ALA A 338 -12.41 1.62 -20.18
N GLY A 339 -12.17 0.32 -19.97
CA GLY A 339 -12.32 -0.33 -18.68
C GLY A 339 -11.25 0.12 -17.66
N LEU A 340 -10.00 0.31 -18.10
CA LEU A 340 -8.93 0.87 -17.27
C LEU A 340 -9.27 2.31 -16.82
N GLN A 341 -9.82 3.13 -17.71
CA GLN A 341 -10.32 4.45 -17.36
C GLN A 341 -11.51 4.38 -16.37
N ALA A 342 -12.40 3.40 -16.51
CA ALA A 342 -13.49 3.19 -15.57
C ALA A 342 -12.98 2.81 -14.16
N ILE A 343 -11.96 1.95 -14.07
CA ILE A 343 -11.26 1.64 -12.81
C ILE A 343 -10.65 2.91 -12.21
N ALA A 344 -9.93 3.70 -13.02
CA ALA A 344 -9.35 4.95 -12.55
C ALA A 344 -10.44 5.89 -12.02
N ASN A 345 -11.60 5.98 -12.67
CA ASN A 345 -12.74 6.82 -12.26
C ASN A 345 -13.40 6.35 -10.95
N ALA A 346 -13.35 5.05 -10.65
CA ALA A 346 -13.92 4.47 -9.43
C ALA A 346 -13.17 4.86 -8.16
N VAL A 347 -11.92 5.33 -8.27
CA VAL A 347 -11.16 5.83 -7.12
C VAL A 347 -11.73 7.18 -6.68
N ASP A 348 -12.36 7.24 -5.50
CA ASP A 348 -12.73 8.51 -4.87
C ASP A 348 -11.46 9.24 -4.41
N LEU A 349 -11.21 10.43 -4.98
CA LEU A 349 -10.02 11.20 -4.67
C LEU A 349 -10.04 11.78 -3.24
N ASN A 350 -11.18 11.78 -2.56
CA ASN A 350 -11.29 12.20 -1.16
C ASN A 350 -10.61 11.21 -0.19
N LEU A 351 -10.41 9.96 -0.63
CA LEU A 351 -9.64 8.96 0.12
C LEU A 351 -8.17 9.39 0.32
N PHE A 352 -7.68 10.35 -0.47
CA PHE A 352 -6.33 10.90 -0.38
C PHE A 352 -6.24 12.22 0.38
N GLY A 353 -7.03 12.39 1.44
CA GLY A 353 -6.93 13.54 2.36
C GLY A 353 -5.56 13.63 3.06
N ALA A 354 -5.33 14.62 3.92
CA ALA A 354 -4.22 14.47 4.86
C ALA A 354 -4.45 13.14 5.59
N ALA A 355 -3.53 12.18 5.49
CA ALA A 355 -3.57 10.99 6.32
C ALA A 355 -3.72 11.48 7.76
N THR A 356 -4.93 11.34 8.27
CA THR A 356 -5.15 11.02 9.66
C THR A 356 -4.23 9.83 9.90
N GLN A 357 -3.19 10.03 10.72
CA GLN A 357 -2.72 8.95 11.60
C GLN A 357 -3.94 8.11 11.98
N PRO A 358 -3.90 6.76 11.85
CA PRO A 358 -5.09 5.89 11.87
C PRO A 358 -6.20 6.50 12.72
N GLY A 359 -7.06 7.21 12.00
CA GLY A 359 -8.23 7.93 12.48
C GLY A 359 -9.45 7.32 11.81
N GLY A 360 -9.38 6.01 11.55
CA GLY A 360 -10.57 5.20 11.68
C GLY A 360 -11.05 5.38 13.12
N SER A 361 -12.37 5.45 13.30
CA SER A 361 -13.04 5.76 14.56
C SER A 361 -12.20 5.40 15.80
N TYR A 362 -11.68 6.39 16.50
CA TYR A 362 -11.18 6.13 17.84
C TYR A 362 -12.35 6.19 18.81
N VAL A 363 -12.22 5.46 19.90
CA VAL A 363 -12.95 5.73 21.13
C VAL A 363 -12.02 6.39 22.12
N ALA A 364 -12.54 7.40 22.83
CA ALA A 364 -11.87 8.03 23.95
C ALA A 364 -12.80 8.00 25.16
N LEU A 365 -12.23 7.69 26.33
CA LEU A 365 -12.96 7.57 27.59
C LEU A 365 -12.64 8.76 28.47
N ARG A 366 -13.65 9.56 28.84
CA ARG A 366 -13.51 10.64 29.81
C ARG A 366 -14.03 10.21 31.15
N SER A 367 -13.18 10.13 32.17
CA SER A 367 -13.59 9.67 33.50
C SER A 367 -14.47 10.69 34.21
N HIS A 368 -15.60 10.24 34.77
CA HIS A 368 -16.43 11.07 35.65
C HIS A 368 -15.74 11.38 37.00
N ALA A 369 -14.73 10.60 37.39
CA ALA A 369 -14.02 10.81 38.66
C ALA A 369 -13.32 12.17 38.74
N ASN A 370 -12.77 12.66 37.61
CA ASN A 370 -12.00 13.91 37.55
C ASN A 370 -12.16 14.72 36.26
N GLY A 371 -12.99 14.26 35.31
CA GLY A 371 -13.23 14.92 34.03
C GLY A 371 -12.05 14.87 33.04
N LYS A 372 -11.06 14.00 33.27
CA LYS A 372 -9.90 13.81 32.39
C LYS A 372 -10.08 12.60 31.48
N TRP A 373 -9.37 12.61 30.36
CA TRP A 373 -9.31 11.50 29.43
C TRP A 373 -8.39 10.40 29.95
N VAL A 374 -8.82 9.15 29.79
CA VAL A 374 -8.01 7.96 30.06
C VAL A 374 -6.87 7.92 29.06
N SER A 375 -5.65 7.79 29.57
CA SER A 375 -4.42 7.75 28.78
C SER A 375 -3.78 6.36 28.89
N ALA A 376 -3.14 5.91 27.81
CA ALA A 376 -2.07 4.91 27.80
C ALA A 376 -0.72 5.66 27.77
N PRO A 377 -0.18 6.06 28.94
CA PRO A 377 1.00 6.93 29.03
C PRO A 377 2.29 6.20 28.62
N ASP A 378 3.37 6.98 28.48
CA ASP A 378 4.72 6.48 28.17
C ASP A 378 4.77 5.61 26.90
N GLY A 379 4.01 6.00 25.87
CA GLY A 379 3.85 5.20 24.65
C GLY A 379 3.19 3.84 24.93
N GLY A 380 2.25 3.79 25.87
CA GLY A 380 1.51 2.59 26.27
C GLY A 380 2.28 1.58 27.13
N ALA A 381 3.52 1.87 27.53
CA ALA A 381 4.33 0.98 28.38
C ALA A 381 3.89 0.98 29.87
N SER A 382 3.18 2.02 30.29
CA SER A 382 2.74 2.23 31.67
C SER A 382 1.24 1.94 31.83
N ALA A 383 0.80 1.79 33.08
CA ALA A 383 -0.61 1.56 33.39
C ALA A 383 -1.50 2.74 32.96
N LEU A 384 -2.71 2.40 32.51
CA LEU A 384 -3.71 3.38 32.08
C LEU A 384 -4.12 4.26 33.26
N ILE A 385 -4.27 5.57 33.02
CA ILE A 385 -4.62 6.57 34.05
C ILE A 385 -5.47 7.70 33.45
N ALA A 386 -6.43 8.23 34.22
CA ALA A 386 -7.28 9.36 33.81
C ALA A 386 -6.58 10.70 34.06
N ASN A 387 -5.63 11.08 33.19
CA ASN A 387 -4.83 12.30 33.35
C ASN A 387 -4.79 13.23 32.12
N GLY A 388 -5.44 12.87 31.00
CA GLY A 388 -5.41 13.65 29.77
C GLY A 388 -6.34 14.87 29.81
N ASP A 389 -5.84 16.03 29.39
CA ASP A 389 -6.63 17.27 29.26
C ASP A 389 -7.40 17.35 27.93
N SER A 390 -6.93 16.65 26.90
CA SER A 390 -7.51 16.58 25.57
C SER A 390 -7.31 15.19 24.98
N VAL A 391 -8.09 14.84 23.96
CA VAL A 391 -7.89 13.61 23.19
C VAL A 391 -6.71 13.79 22.21
N GLY A 392 -5.84 12.80 22.16
CA GLY A 392 -4.76 12.62 21.19
C GLY A 392 -4.27 11.18 21.27
N THR A 393 -3.16 10.84 20.62
CA THR A 393 -2.69 9.45 20.46
C THR A 393 -2.60 8.62 21.74
N ALA A 394 -2.33 9.23 22.90
CA ALA A 394 -2.31 8.51 24.17
C ALA A 394 -3.71 8.21 24.75
N GLN A 395 -4.73 8.96 24.33
CA GLN A 395 -6.13 8.85 24.78
C GLN A 395 -7.03 8.15 23.76
N GLU A 396 -6.51 7.89 22.56
CA GLU A 396 -7.22 7.22 21.49
C GLU A 396 -7.05 5.71 21.58
N PHE A 397 -8.16 5.00 21.46
CA PHE A 397 -8.21 3.54 21.41
C PHE A 397 -9.09 3.11 20.24
N ASP A 398 -8.76 1.99 19.59
CA ASP A 398 -9.73 1.31 18.74
C ASP A 398 -10.66 0.46 19.60
N GLU A 399 -11.97 0.50 19.34
CA GLU A 399 -12.91 -0.50 19.86
C GLU A 399 -12.97 -1.70 18.91
N ILE A 400 -12.50 -2.86 19.39
CA ILE A 400 -12.50 -4.10 18.62
C ILE A 400 -13.63 -4.99 19.12
N ASN A 401 -14.66 -5.17 18.30
CA ASN A 401 -15.79 -6.05 18.60
C ASN A 401 -15.36 -7.52 18.77
N GLN A 402 -15.65 -8.12 19.93
CA GLN A 402 -15.36 -9.53 20.27
C GLN A 402 -16.60 -10.44 20.16
N GLY A 403 -17.74 -9.90 19.70
CA GLY A 403 -19.03 -10.57 19.64
C GLY A 403 -19.78 -10.57 20.98
N SER A 404 -21.09 -10.86 20.95
CA SER A 404 -21.95 -10.96 22.14
C SER A 404 -21.94 -9.72 23.06
N GLY A 405 -21.69 -8.53 22.51
CA GLY A 405 -21.60 -7.27 23.27
C GLY A 405 -20.29 -7.09 24.05
N LEU A 406 -19.27 -7.90 23.75
CA LEU A 406 -17.93 -7.77 24.29
C LEU A 406 -17.03 -6.99 23.34
N ILE A 407 -16.09 -6.24 23.90
CA ILE A 407 -15.11 -5.43 23.18
C ILE A 407 -13.70 -5.67 23.73
N ALA A 408 -12.70 -5.38 22.92
CA ALA A 408 -11.34 -5.14 23.35
C ALA A 408 -10.93 -3.71 22.95
N LEU A 409 -10.06 -3.08 23.72
CA LEU A 409 -9.55 -1.74 23.42
C LEU A 409 -8.10 -1.84 22.97
N ARG A 410 -7.76 -1.33 21.79
CA ARG A 410 -6.38 -1.26 21.30
C ARG A 410 -5.86 0.17 21.44
N ALA A 411 -4.83 0.38 22.22
CA ALA A 411 -4.27 1.72 22.41
C ALA A 411 -3.55 2.20 21.14
N HIS A 412 -3.84 3.41 20.68
CA HIS A 412 -3.12 4.02 19.55
C HIS A 412 -1.66 4.33 19.91
N ALA A 413 -1.35 4.47 21.20
CA ALA A 413 0.00 4.75 21.70
C ALA A 413 1.04 3.68 21.31
N ASN A 414 0.65 2.41 21.17
CA ASN A 414 1.55 1.30 20.85
C ASN A 414 0.93 0.16 20.02
N SER A 415 -0.33 0.31 19.60
CA SER A 415 -1.10 -0.70 18.86
C SER A 415 -1.30 -2.03 19.62
N LEU A 416 -1.17 -2.03 20.94
CA LEU A 416 -1.41 -3.20 21.79
C LEU A 416 -2.78 -3.11 22.49
N ILE A 417 -3.30 -4.28 22.87
CA ILE A 417 -4.59 -4.44 23.51
C ILE A 417 -4.47 -4.18 25.02
N VAL A 418 -5.41 -3.42 25.56
CA VAL A 418 -5.57 -3.14 26.99
C VAL A 418 -5.93 -4.43 27.72
N THR A 419 -5.13 -4.78 28.73
CA THR A 419 -5.23 -6.01 29.51
C THR A 419 -5.52 -5.69 30.97
N ALA A 420 -6.52 -6.35 31.55
CA ALA A 420 -6.75 -6.40 32.99
C ALA A 420 -5.76 -7.39 33.63
N GLU A 421 -4.58 -6.90 33.99
CA GLU A 421 -3.46 -7.72 34.44
C GLU A 421 -3.73 -8.47 35.75
N ASN A 422 -3.01 -9.58 35.94
CA ASN A 422 -3.13 -10.44 37.12
C ASN A 422 -4.60 -10.83 37.40
N ALA A 423 -5.31 -11.27 36.35
CA ALA A 423 -6.74 -11.57 36.39
C ALA A 423 -7.61 -10.39 36.90
N GLY A 424 -7.20 -9.16 36.59
CA GLY A 424 -7.84 -7.90 36.96
C GLY A 424 -7.56 -7.41 38.39
N ALA A 425 -6.62 -8.04 39.10
CA ALA A 425 -6.16 -7.55 40.41
C ALA A 425 -5.16 -6.39 40.28
N ASP A 426 -4.47 -6.30 39.14
CA ASP A 426 -3.45 -5.28 38.87
C ASP A 426 -4.00 -4.22 37.89
N PRO A 427 -3.32 -3.05 37.77
CA PRO A 427 -3.72 -2.01 36.84
C PRO A 427 -3.79 -2.46 35.38
N LEU A 428 -4.67 -1.81 34.62
CA LEU A 428 -4.83 -2.05 33.19
C LEU A 428 -3.60 -1.53 32.42
N ILE A 429 -3.04 -2.34 31.51
CA ILE A 429 -1.89 -1.98 30.67
C ILE A 429 -2.13 -2.42 29.22
N ALA A 430 -1.79 -1.59 28.24
CA ALA A 430 -1.85 -1.96 26.81
C ALA A 430 -0.60 -2.73 26.40
N ASN A 431 -0.59 -4.05 26.57
CA ASN A 431 0.64 -4.85 26.42
C ASN A 431 0.45 -6.25 25.79
N ARG A 432 -0.73 -6.55 25.22
CA ARG A 432 -0.96 -7.81 24.50
C ARG A 432 -1.23 -7.58 23.01
N THR A 433 -0.87 -8.55 22.19
CA THR A 433 -1.04 -8.50 20.72
C THR A 433 -2.33 -9.16 20.24
N ALA A 434 -3.08 -9.81 21.12
CA ALA A 434 -4.33 -10.50 20.82
C ALA A 434 -5.28 -10.45 22.01
N ALA A 435 -6.59 -10.45 21.74
CA ALA A 435 -7.61 -10.46 22.78
C ALA A 435 -7.87 -11.88 23.32
N GLY A 436 -7.78 -12.03 24.63
CA GLY A 436 -8.30 -13.16 25.40
C GLY A 436 -9.23 -12.68 26.52
N SER A 437 -9.46 -13.50 27.54
CA SER A 437 -10.39 -13.16 28.62
C SER A 437 -9.94 -11.97 29.48
N TRP A 438 -8.63 -11.66 29.50
CA TRP A 438 -8.07 -10.55 30.28
C TRP A 438 -8.14 -9.22 29.51
N GLU A 439 -8.19 -9.29 28.18
CA GLU A 439 -8.25 -8.15 27.26
C GLU A 439 -9.67 -7.74 26.88
N THR A 440 -10.66 -8.52 27.32
CA THR A 440 -12.03 -8.40 26.89
C THR A 440 -12.88 -7.78 27.99
N PHE A 441 -13.70 -6.82 27.60
CA PHE A 441 -14.58 -6.05 28.47
C PHE A 441 -16.00 -6.05 27.92
N GLN A 442 -16.99 -6.04 28.80
CA GLN A 442 -18.35 -5.68 28.44
C GLN A 442 -18.49 -4.16 28.54
N LEU A 443 -18.91 -3.52 27.46
CA LEU A 443 -19.24 -2.10 27.43
C LEU A 443 -20.72 -1.93 27.77
N LEU A 444 -21.01 -1.27 28.89
CA LEU A 444 -22.35 -1.13 29.44
C LEU A 444 -22.77 0.34 29.42
N GLN A 445 -23.89 0.65 28.78
CA GLN A 445 -24.47 1.99 28.85
C GLN A 445 -25.32 2.13 30.12
N ASN A 446 -25.02 3.14 30.93
CA ASN A 446 -25.70 3.45 32.18
C ASN A 446 -27.01 4.25 31.91
N PRO A 447 -27.96 4.29 32.86
CA PRO A 447 -29.24 5.00 32.68
C PRO A 447 -29.12 6.50 32.40
N ASP A 448 -28.03 7.13 32.81
CA ASP A 448 -27.74 8.55 32.60
C ASP A 448 -27.04 8.84 31.25
N GLY A 449 -26.75 7.80 30.45
CA GLY A 449 -26.09 7.89 29.15
C GLY A 449 -24.58 7.73 29.19
N SER A 450 -23.96 7.68 30.38
CA SER A 450 -22.53 7.35 30.54
C SER A 450 -22.27 5.86 30.27
N TYR A 451 -21.00 5.46 30.23
CA TYR A 451 -20.58 4.09 29.98
C TYR A 451 -19.72 3.54 31.12
N SER A 452 -19.83 2.23 31.35
CA SER A 452 -18.98 1.47 32.27
C SER A 452 -18.34 0.30 31.54
N LEU A 453 -17.08 0.00 31.87
CA LEU A 453 -16.36 -1.18 31.36
C LEU A 453 -16.33 -2.26 32.45
N LYS A 454 -16.77 -3.47 32.12
CA LYS A 454 -16.72 -4.63 33.02
C LYS A 454 -15.79 -5.69 32.48
N ALA A 455 -14.70 -5.99 33.18
CA ALA A 455 -13.69 -6.94 32.73
C ALA A 455 -14.25 -8.37 32.71
N GLN A 456 -14.03 -9.09 31.61
CA GLN A 456 -14.55 -10.46 31.45
C GLN A 456 -13.88 -11.43 32.43
N VAL A 457 -12.57 -11.26 32.70
CA VAL A 457 -11.78 -12.19 33.52
C VAL A 457 -12.28 -12.34 34.96
N ASN A 458 -12.76 -11.26 35.59
CA ASN A 458 -13.16 -11.27 37.00
C ASN A 458 -14.57 -10.73 37.27
N GLY A 459 -15.26 -10.24 36.22
CA GLY A 459 -16.61 -9.70 36.33
C GLY A 459 -16.72 -8.41 37.14
N LYS A 460 -15.63 -7.64 37.28
CA LYS A 460 -15.58 -6.37 38.01
C LYS A 460 -15.54 -5.16 37.07
N TYR A 461 -15.97 -4.02 37.55
CA TYR A 461 -15.94 -2.75 36.81
C TYR A 461 -14.56 -2.08 36.88
N VAL A 462 -14.13 -1.53 35.75
CA VAL A 462 -12.93 -0.70 35.62
C VAL A 462 -13.15 0.61 36.35
N THR A 463 -12.25 0.92 37.26
CA THR A 463 -12.36 2.02 38.22
C THR A 463 -11.21 2.99 38.07
N ALA A 464 -11.50 4.28 37.95
CA ALA A 464 -10.52 5.36 38.01
C ALA A 464 -10.14 5.64 39.47
N GLU A 465 -9.17 4.89 39.98
CA GLU A 465 -8.82 4.88 41.40
C GLU A 465 -8.34 6.24 41.93
N ASN A 466 -8.52 6.44 43.23
CA ASN A 466 -8.12 7.66 43.95
C ASN A 466 -8.67 8.94 43.27
N ALA A 467 -9.97 8.94 42.96
CA ALA A 467 -10.63 10.01 42.19
C ALA A 467 -9.91 10.31 40.85
N GLY A 468 -9.47 9.27 40.15
CA GLY A 468 -8.73 9.35 38.88
C GLY A 468 -7.27 9.78 38.99
N ALA A 469 -6.73 9.97 40.19
CA ALA A 469 -5.31 10.30 40.39
C ALA A 469 -4.39 9.05 40.45
N ALA A 470 -4.97 7.84 40.35
CA ALA A 470 -4.23 6.58 40.26
C ALA A 470 -4.65 5.78 39.01
N ALA A 471 -3.89 4.71 38.74
CA ALA A 471 -4.12 3.87 37.58
C ALA A 471 -5.49 3.16 37.62
N LEU A 472 -6.03 2.85 36.45
CA LEU A 472 -7.31 2.18 36.32
C LEU A 472 -7.19 0.70 36.70
N ILE A 473 -8.11 0.19 37.51
CA ILE A 473 -8.15 -1.22 37.97
C ILE A 473 -9.57 -1.77 37.85
N ALA A 474 -9.74 -3.02 37.40
CA ALA A 474 -11.03 -3.70 37.34
C ALA A 474 -11.38 -4.39 38.66
N ASN A 475 -11.83 -3.64 39.67
CA ASN A 475 -11.93 -4.15 41.05
C ASN A 475 -13.23 -3.80 41.81
N ARG A 476 -14.25 -3.21 41.17
CA ARG A 476 -15.53 -2.88 41.82
C ARG A 476 -16.68 -3.79 41.40
N ASP A 477 -17.59 -4.05 42.32
CA ASP A 477 -18.78 -4.91 42.10
C ASP A 477 -20.00 -4.15 41.56
N ALA A 478 -20.01 -2.83 41.69
CA ALA A 478 -21.11 -1.97 41.28
C ALA A 478 -20.55 -0.70 40.64
N VAL A 479 -21.37 -0.09 39.78
CA VAL A 479 -21.08 1.20 39.16
C VAL A 479 -21.38 2.32 40.17
N GLY A 480 -20.41 3.20 40.36
CA GLY A 480 -20.54 4.49 41.01
C GLY A 480 -19.71 5.55 40.26
N PRO A 481 -19.44 6.71 40.88
CA PRO A 481 -18.85 7.85 40.19
C PRO A 481 -17.44 7.63 39.61
N TRP A 482 -16.73 6.58 40.02
CA TRP A 482 -15.37 6.29 39.56
C TRP A 482 -15.31 5.22 38.48
N GLU A 483 -16.43 4.56 38.20
CA GLU A 483 -16.59 3.50 37.20
C GLU A 483 -17.31 3.99 35.93
N GLU A 484 -17.73 5.27 35.93
CA GLU A 484 -18.43 5.93 34.85
C GLU A 484 -17.48 6.74 33.95
N PHE A 485 -17.71 6.65 32.64
CA PHE A 485 -16.96 7.35 31.62
C PHE A 485 -17.90 7.89 30.54
N ASP A 486 -17.64 9.11 30.04
CA ASP A 486 -18.18 9.51 28.74
C ASP A 486 -17.38 8.80 27.65
N LEU A 487 -18.09 8.17 26.70
CA LEU A 487 -17.49 7.57 25.52
C LEU A 487 -17.66 8.53 24.33
N THR A 488 -16.55 8.95 23.74
CA THR A 488 -16.56 9.76 22.50
C THR A 488 -15.99 8.94 21.36
N THR A 489 -16.67 9.01 20.20
CA THR A 489 -16.25 8.36 18.96
C THR A 489 -15.94 9.42 17.89
N SER A 490 -14.96 9.19 17.01
CA SER A 490 -14.67 10.07 15.86
C SER A 490 -15.27 9.59 14.55
#